data_AF-A0A3N6FG05-F1
#
_entry.id   AF-A0A3N6FG05-F1
#
_cell.length_a   1.000
_cell.length_b   1.000
_cell.length_c   1.000
_cell.angle_alpha   90.00
_cell.angle_beta   90.00
_cell.angle_gamma   90.00
#
_symmetry.space_group_name_H-M   'P 1'
#
loop_
_entity.id
_entity.type
_entity.pdbx_description
1 polymer ?
#
loop_
_entity_poly.entity_id
_entity_poly.type
_entity_poly.pdbx_seq_one_letter_code
_entity_poly.pdbx_strand_id
1 'polypeptide(L)'
;MSMVQTGKLNLSSNQPIETRGGNTSTFTRVNFPTPFPSGSQVIVLAQTQTFNGTETPGIRLHDVTPSGFLIRFNEVNVNANVRSDGTHTTETVGWVATTV
;
A
#
# COMPACT_ATOMS: atom_id res chain seq x y z
N MET A 1 5.84 -8.78 24.37
CA MET A 1 4.53 -8.96 23.70
C MET A 1 4.61 -8.25 22.37
N SER A 2 4.28 -8.93 21.26
CA SER A 2 4.25 -8.28 19.95
C SER A 2 3.04 -7.34 19.88
N MET A 3 3.27 -6.09 19.50
CA MET A 3 2.21 -5.09 19.32
C MET A 3 1.58 -5.33 17.95
N VAL A 4 0.26 -5.46 17.88
CA VAL A 4 -0.46 -5.52 16.59
C VAL A 4 -1.21 -4.22 16.39
N GLN A 5 -1.01 -3.59 15.25
CA GLN A 5 -1.76 -2.42 14.82
C GLN A 5 -2.51 -2.75 13.55
N THR A 6 -3.73 -2.25 13.42
CA THR A 6 -4.57 -2.46 12.25
C THR A 6 -5.21 -1.15 11.82
N GLY A 7 -5.64 -1.11 10.57
CA GLY A 7 -6.40 0.00 10.06
C GLY A 7 -6.95 -0.26 8.68
N LYS A 8 -7.68 0.72 8.18
CA LYS A 8 -8.19 0.75 6.82
C LYS A 8 -8.04 2.15 6.24
N LEU A 9 -7.88 2.22 4.93
CA LEU A 9 -7.88 3.48 4.20
C LEU A 9 -8.51 3.27 2.83
N ASN A 10 -9.10 4.34 2.30
CA ASN A 10 -9.59 4.36 0.92
C ASN A 10 -8.44 4.81 0.01
N LEU A 11 -8.15 4.02 -1.02
CA LEU A 11 -7.15 4.33 -2.02
C LEU A 11 -7.76 4.25 -3.40
N SER A 12 -7.31 5.13 -4.28
CA SER A 12 -7.57 5.10 -5.70
C SER A 12 -6.27 5.40 -6.42
N SER A 13 -6.27 5.27 -7.75
CA SER A 13 -5.15 5.69 -8.57
C SER A 13 -5.67 6.61 -9.67
N ASN A 14 -4.92 7.68 -9.93
CA ASN A 14 -5.04 8.51 -11.13
C ASN A 14 -3.68 8.64 -11.83
N GLN A 15 -2.73 7.76 -11.48
CA GLN A 15 -1.35 7.78 -11.96
C GLN A 15 -1.01 6.44 -12.60
N PRO A 16 -0.40 6.42 -13.81
CA PRO A 16 0.17 5.23 -14.42
C PRO A 16 1.06 4.47 -13.45
N ILE A 17 1.10 3.14 -13.57
CA ILE A 17 2.01 2.33 -12.75
C ILE A 17 3.44 2.88 -12.80
N GLU A 18 4.09 2.94 -11.64
CA GLU A 18 5.50 3.34 -11.57
C GLU A 18 6.36 2.23 -12.16
N THR A 19 7.22 2.61 -13.11
CA THR A 19 8.15 1.72 -13.81
C THR A 19 9.60 1.94 -13.39
N ARG A 20 9.91 3.04 -12.69
CA ARG A 20 11.21 3.32 -12.10
C ARG A 20 11.26 2.76 -10.68
N GLY A 21 12.10 1.74 -10.47
CA GLY A 21 12.36 1.19 -9.14
C GLY A 21 12.77 2.27 -8.13
N GLY A 22 12.19 2.24 -6.94
CA GLY A 22 12.47 3.17 -5.85
C GLY A 22 11.79 4.54 -5.95
N ASN A 23 11.09 4.88 -7.05
CA ASN A 23 10.30 6.11 -7.08
C ASN A 23 9.01 5.93 -6.27
N THR A 24 8.88 6.68 -5.18
CA THR A 24 7.73 6.65 -4.28
C THR A 24 6.88 7.92 -4.31
N SER A 25 7.07 8.79 -5.30
CA SER A 25 6.38 10.10 -5.38
C SER A 25 4.85 10.01 -5.41
N THR A 26 4.30 8.85 -5.78
CA THR A 26 2.85 8.57 -5.86
C THR A 26 2.33 7.71 -4.71
N PHE A 27 3.17 7.40 -3.71
CA PHE A 27 2.75 6.62 -2.55
C PHE A 27 2.10 7.51 -1.50
N THR A 28 1.10 6.95 -0.82
CA THR A 28 0.47 7.55 0.34
C THR A 28 1.21 7.12 1.60
N ARG A 29 1.54 8.06 2.48
CA ARG A 29 2.07 7.77 3.81
C ARG A 29 0.92 7.34 4.74
N VAL A 30 1.12 6.21 5.41
CA VAL A 30 0.29 5.77 6.53
C VAL A 30 1.14 5.82 7.79
N ASN A 31 0.70 6.64 8.74
CA ASN A 31 1.31 6.72 10.06
C ASN A 31 0.62 5.72 10.98
N PHE A 32 1.39 4.99 11.77
CA PHE A 32 0.82 4.21 12.85
C PHE A 32 0.27 5.15 13.93
N PRO A 33 -0.93 4.87 14.50
CA PRO A 33 -1.47 5.67 15.60
C PRO A 33 -0.51 5.79 16.78
N THR A 34 0.22 4.71 17.07
CA THR A 34 1.29 4.68 18.06
C THR A 34 2.54 4.08 17.40
N PRO A 35 3.68 4.78 17.37
CA PRO A 35 4.91 4.20 16.81
C PRO A 35 5.33 2.93 17.57
N PHE A 36 5.85 1.95 16.83
CA PHE A 36 6.56 0.82 17.43
C PHE A 36 7.83 1.31 18.15
N PRO A 37 8.35 0.55 19.13
CA PRO A 37 9.61 0.88 19.79
C PRO A 37 10.76 1.09 18.79
N SER A 38 11.66 2.02 19.10
CA SER A 38 12.85 2.24 18.28
C SER A 38 13.66 0.95 18.11
N GLY A 39 14.13 0.68 16.90
CA GLY A 39 14.84 -0.56 16.56
C GLY A 39 13.96 -1.78 16.28
N SER A 40 12.63 -1.66 16.36
CA SER A 40 11.73 -2.77 16.01
C SER A 40 11.81 -3.11 14.51
N GLN A 41 11.83 -4.40 14.19
CA GLN A 41 11.62 -4.87 12.83
C GLN A 41 10.12 -5.02 12.57
N VAL A 42 9.54 -4.09 11.83
CA VAL A 42 8.10 -4.06 11.53
C VAL A 42 7.80 -4.75 10.21
N ILE A 43 6.75 -5.57 10.20
CA ILE A 43 6.14 -6.12 9.00
C ILE A 43 4.75 -5.51 8.81
N VAL A 44 4.33 -5.35 7.55
CA VAL A 44 3.00 -4.85 7.17
C VAL A 44 2.41 -5.77 6.10
N LEU A 45 1.18 -6.22 6.31
CA LEU A 45 0.36 -6.87 5.28
C LEU A 45 -0.83 -5.96 4.97
N ALA A 46 -1.11 -5.77 3.69
CA ALA A 46 -2.23 -4.96 3.22
C ALA A 46 -2.99 -5.69 2.12
N GLN A 47 -4.33 -5.53 2.11
CA GLN A 47 -5.20 -6.21 1.16
C GLN A 47 -6.41 -5.34 0.83
N THR A 48 -6.80 -5.32 -0.45
CA THR A 48 -8.08 -4.76 -0.90
C THR A 48 -9.26 -5.54 -0.30
N GLN A 49 -10.28 -4.83 0.17
CA GLN A 49 -11.45 -5.36 0.90
C GLN A 49 -12.79 -5.06 0.20
N THR A 50 -12.75 -4.38 -0.94
CA THR A 50 -13.90 -4.08 -1.80
C THR A 50 -13.66 -4.62 -3.21
N PHE A 51 -14.67 -4.45 -4.08
CA PHE A 51 -14.59 -4.75 -5.50
C PHE A 51 -15.50 -3.77 -6.25
N ASN A 52 -15.12 -2.50 -6.29
CA ASN A 52 -15.86 -1.42 -6.97
C ASN A 52 -15.37 -1.23 -8.41
N GLY A 53 -14.11 -1.60 -8.71
CA GLY A 53 -13.52 -1.61 -10.06
C GLY A 53 -13.36 -3.03 -10.59
N THR A 54 -13.44 -3.20 -11.91
CA THR A 54 -13.35 -4.51 -12.56
C THR A 54 -11.93 -5.00 -12.78
N GLU A 55 -10.96 -4.11 -12.72
CA GLU A 55 -9.56 -4.34 -12.99
C GLU A 55 -8.85 -4.85 -11.73
N THR A 56 -7.86 -5.72 -11.91
CA THR A 56 -7.13 -6.29 -10.77
C THR A 56 -6.29 -5.22 -10.06
N PRO A 57 -6.53 -4.94 -8.77
CA PRO A 57 -5.73 -3.99 -8.03
C PRO A 57 -4.38 -4.59 -7.64
N GLY A 58 -3.36 -3.76 -7.70
CA GLY A 58 -2.01 -3.99 -7.22
C GLY A 58 -1.70 -3.09 -6.02
N ILE A 59 -1.13 -3.69 -4.98
CA ILE A 59 -0.65 -2.97 -3.79
C ILE A 59 0.87 -3.07 -3.75
N ARG A 60 1.54 -1.93 -3.54
CA ARG A 60 2.98 -1.88 -3.24
C ARG A 60 3.18 -1.22 -1.89
N LEU A 61 4.05 -1.81 -1.08
CA LEU A 61 4.50 -1.24 0.18
C LEU A 61 5.96 -0.80 0.04
N HIS A 62 6.32 0.29 0.71
CA HIS A 62 7.69 0.79 0.78
C HIS A 62 7.91 1.49 2.12
N ASP A 63 9.17 1.77 2.49
CA ASP A 63 9.54 2.57 3.67
C ASP A 63 8.82 2.14 4.95
N VAL A 64 8.81 0.82 5.22
CA VAL A 64 8.26 0.28 6.46
C VAL A 64 9.24 0.59 7.59
N THR A 65 8.78 1.41 8.53
CA THR A 65 9.56 1.91 9.67
C THR A 65 8.74 1.74 10.96
N PRO A 66 9.33 1.95 12.15
CA PRO A 66 8.55 1.95 13.40
C PRO A 66 7.42 2.99 13.47
N SER A 67 7.44 4.04 12.65
CA SER A 67 6.42 5.11 12.66
C SER A 67 5.33 4.93 11.60
N GLY A 68 5.54 4.07 10.60
CA GLY A 68 4.57 3.88 9.53
C GLY A 68 5.15 3.25 8.28
N PHE A 69 4.42 3.37 7.19
CA PHE A 69 4.81 2.82 5.89
C PHE A 69 4.27 3.70 4.75
N LEU A 70 4.82 3.49 3.55
CA LEU A 70 4.28 3.99 2.31
C LEU A 70 3.47 2.89 1.64
N ILE A 71 2.28 3.23 1.15
CA ILE A 71 1.44 2.35 0.36
C ILE A 71 1.07 3.02 -0.95
N ARG A 72 1.07 2.23 -2.01
CA ARG A 72 0.49 2.61 -3.29
C ARG A 72 -0.52 1.59 -3.75
N PHE A 73 -1.58 2.11 -4.34
CA PHE A 73 -2.64 1.37 -5.00
C PHE A 73 -2.64 1.75 -6.48
N ASN A 74 -2.67 0.77 -7.37
CA ASN A 74 -2.73 0.94 -8.82
C ASN A 74 -3.12 -0.40 -9.44
N GLU A 75 -3.68 -0.44 -10.64
CA GLU A 75 -3.93 -1.74 -11.26
C GLU A 75 -2.61 -2.47 -11.59
N VAL A 76 -2.66 -3.80 -11.64
CA VAL A 76 -1.50 -4.63 -11.93
C VAL A 76 -1.01 -4.38 -13.36
N ASN A 77 0.32 -4.25 -13.52
CA ASN A 77 0.94 -4.24 -14.84
C ASN A 77 1.07 -5.67 -15.34
N VAL A 78 0.27 -6.00 -16.36
CA VAL A 78 0.29 -7.30 -17.01
C VAL A 78 1.02 -7.14 -18.34
N ASN A 79 2.34 -6.92 -18.31
CA ASN A 79 3.29 -6.83 -19.45
C ASN A 79 3.46 -5.44 -20.13
N ALA A 80 4.52 -5.32 -20.94
CA ALA A 80 4.91 -4.08 -21.64
C ALA A 80 3.83 -3.48 -22.55
N ASN A 81 2.80 -4.26 -22.92
CA ASN A 81 1.72 -3.91 -23.83
C ASN A 81 0.36 -3.77 -23.15
N VAL A 82 0.20 -4.22 -21.90
CA VAL A 82 -1.00 -3.97 -21.08
C VAL A 82 -0.58 -3.19 -19.84
N ARG A 83 -0.33 -1.91 -20.07
CA ARG A 83 -0.29 -0.92 -19.01
C ARG A 83 -1.75 -0.60 -18.71
N SER A 84 -2.17 -0.88 -17.49
CA SER A 84 -3.27 -0.11 -16.92
C SER A 84 -3.00 1.37 -17.22
N ASP A 85 -4.04 2.09 -17.63
CA ASP A 85 -3.99 3.52 -17.88
C ASP A 85 -3.62 4.32 -16.60
N GLY A 86 -3.48 3.63 -15.48
CA GLY A 86 -3.08 4.17 -14.20
C GLY A 86 -4.24 4.61 -13.35
N THR A 87 -5.44 4.61 -13.90
CA THR A 87 -6.64 4.95 -13.18
C THR A 87 -7.17 3.69 -12.51
N HIS A 88 -7.60 3.82 -11.27
CA HIS A 88 -8.46 2.82 -10.66
C HIS A 88 -9.43 3.53 -9.75
N THR A 89 -10.66 3.03 -9.69
CA THR A 89 -11.67 3.58 -8.80
C THR A 89 -11.25 3.44 -7.32
N THR A 90 -11.98 4.11 -6.45
CA THR A 90 -11.69 4.06 -5.01
C THR A 90 -12.07 2.72 -4.42
N GLU A 91 -11.14 2.10 -3.70
CA GLU A 91 -11.27 0.84 -3.00
C GLU A 91 -10.89 1.00 -1.52
N THR A 92 -11.49 0.19 -0.64
CA THR A 92 -11.03 0.08 0.75
C THR A 92 -9.89 -0.93 0.84
N VAL A 93 -8.78 -0.53 1.45
CA VAL A 93 -7.64 -1.40 1.77
C VAL A 93 -7.52 -1.53 3.28
N GLY A 94 -7.53 -2.77 3.77
CA GLY A 94 -7.21 -3.08 5.15
C GLY A 94 -5.72 -3.38 5.30
N TRP A 95 -5.14 -3.06 6.46
CA TRP A 95 -3.76 -3.40 6.79
C TRP A 95 -3.61 -3.89 8.23
N VAL A 96 -2.59 -4.74 8.42
CA VAL A 96 -2.13 -5.24 9.71
C VAL A 96 -0.61 -5.03 9.77
N ALA A 97 -0.13 -4.49 10.89
CA ALA A 97 1.28 -4.28 11.16
C ALA A 97 1.66 -4.92 12.51
N THR A 98 2.83 -5.55 12.56
CA THR A 98 3.35 -6.20 13.78
C THR A 98 4.87 -6.28 13.73
N THR A 99 5.51 -6.70 14.83
CA THR A 99 6.96 -6.92 14.90
C THR A 99 7.32 -8.39 14.71
N VAL A 100 8.49 -8.65 14.14
CA VAL A 100 9.11 -9.99 14.03
C VAL A 100 10.34 -10.13 14.92
#